data_AF-A0A6L5K1T7-F1
#
_entry.id   AF-A0A6L5K1T7-F1
#
_cell.length_a   1.000
_cell.length_b   1.000
_cell.length_c   1.000
_cell.angle_alpha   90.00
_cell.angle_beta   90.00
_cell.angle_gamma   90.00
#
_symmetry.space_group_name_H-M   'P 1'
#
loop_
_entity.id
_entity.type
_entity.pdbx_description
1 polymer ?
#
loop_
_entity_poly.entity_id
_entity_poly.type
_entity_poly.pdbx_seq_one_letter_code
_entity_poly.pdbx_strand_id
1 'polypeptide(L)'
;MDCKKCEKSILRALDGRITSHEKKELDEHLQKCPLCSATQEEYKVILNTLKEKDFPEPKPYFEERLKAKLKERKASEPWTVWKRWGIRTIPVSLVLILLFGAAILLLSPQEGAELSQSEALLRDLDPLEETSALLDRESFVDKNMELIFTAEENNNGSNNDTRRYQP
;
A
#
# COMPACT_ATOMS: atom_id res chain seq x y z
N MET A 1 -4.01 -2.21 20.08
CA MET A 1 -3.73 -3.46 20.80
C MET A 1 -4.61 -3.54 22.05
N ASP A 2 -5.09 -4.73 22.41
CA ASP A 2 -5.86 -4.99 23.63
C ASP A 2 -4.94 -5.15 24.85
N CYS A 3 -5.40 -4.84 26.06
CA CYS A 3 -4.57 -4.94 27.28
C CYS A 3 -3.99 -6.36 27.50
N LYS A 4 -4.75 -7.41 27.18
CA LYS A 4 -4.27 -8.81 27.26
C LYS A 4 -3.12 -9.10 26.29
N LYS A 5 -3.18 -8.54 25.09
CA LYS A 5 -2.11 -8.69 24.08
C LYS A 5 -0.89 -7.85 24.48
N CYS A 6 -1.12 -6.70 25.12
CA CYS A 6 -0.07 -5.83 25.63
C CYS A 6 0.82 -6.53 26.64
N GLU A 7 0.25 -7.22 27.63
CA GLU A 7 1.01 -7.97 28.63
C GLU A 7 1.97 -8.99 27.99
N LYS A 8 1.48 -9.77 27.03
CA LYS A 8 2.31 -10.71 26.28
C LYS A 8 3.42 -10.01 25.49
N SER A 9 3.11 -8.86 24.88
CA SER A 9 4.10 -8.05 24.17
C SER A 9 5.13 -7.41 25.10
N ILE A 10 4.75 -7.04 26.33
CA ILE A 10 5.67 -6.54 27.37
C ILE A 10 6.71 -7.62 27.70
N LEU A 11 6.27 -8.85 28.00
CA LEU A 11 7.18 -9.95 28.31
C LEU A 11 8.12 -10.26 27.13
N ARG A 12 7.58 -10.33 25.90
CA ARG A 12 8.40 -10.51 24.68
C ARG A 12 9.39 -9.37 24.46
N ALA A 13 9.02 -8.14 24.80
CA ALA A 13 9.89 -6.99 24.68
C ALA A 13 11.05 -7.03 25.70
N LEU A 14 10.77 -7.48 26.93
CA LEU A 14 11.79 -7.69 27.97
C LEU A 14 12.79 -8.79 27.57
N ASP A 15 12.32 -9.83 26.89
CA ASP A 15 13.16 -10.90 26.32
C ASP A 15 13.90 -10.49 25.02
N GLY A 16 13.65 -9.29 24.47
CA GLY A 16 14.20 -8.85 23.19
C GLY A 16 13.63 -9.57 21.95
N ARG A 17 12.48 -10.25 22.08
CA ARG A 17 11.83 -11.06 21.03
C ARG A 17 10.65 -10.34 20.35
N ILE A 18 10.80 -9.04 20.14
CA ILE A 18 9.78 -8.17 19.55
C ILE A 18 10.31 -7.50 18.28
N THR A 19 9.47 -7.39 17.26
CA THR A 19 9.78 -6.65 16.02
C THR A 19 9.69 -5.13 16.24
N SER A 20 10.28 -4.35 15.33
CA SER A 20 10.20 -2.88 15.36
C SER A 20 8.75 -2.37 15.29
N HIS A 21 7.89 -3.06 14.54
CA HIS A 21 6.48 -2.72 14.43
C HIS A 21 5.72 -2.97 15.74
N GLU A 22 5.83 -4.20 16.27
CA GLU A 22 5.19 -4.57 17.54
C GLU A 22 5.66 -3.67 18.71
N LYS A 23 6.92 -3.21 18.69
CA LYS A 23 7.44 -2.28 19.69
C LYS A 23 6.73 -0.92 19.63
N LYS A 24 6.49 -0.37 18.44
CA LYS A 24 5.75 0.88 18.28
C LYS A 24 4.31 0.76 18.77
N GLU A 25 3.62 -0.32 18.38
CA GLU A 25 2.25 -0.57 18.85
C GLU A 25 2.16 -0.74 20.37
N LEU A 26 3.19 -1.35 20.98
CA LEU A 26 3.31 -1.46 22.43
C LEU A 26 3.52 -0.09 23.08
N ASP A 27 4.47 0.70 22.60
CA ASP A 27 4.77 2.04 23.13
C ASP A 27 3.54 2.96 23.03
N GLU A 28 2.82 2.92 21.91
CA GLU A 28 1.55 3.66 21.73
C GLU A 28 0.47 3.24 22.73
N HIS A 29 0.37 1.94 23.03
CA HIS A 29 -0.60 1.44 23.99
C HIS A 29 -0.23 1.84 25.43
N LEU A 30 1.06 1.77 25.79
CA LEU A 30 1.54 2.15 27.13
C LEU A 30 1.30 3.63 27.43
N GLN A 31 1.37 4.51 26.43
CA GLN A 31 1.02 5.93 26.59
C GLN A 31 -0.48 6.15 26.84
N LYS A 32 -1.35 5.26 26.34
CA LYS A 32 -2.81 5.39 26.45
C LYS A 32 -3.39 4.67 27.67
N CYS A 33 -2.73 3.60 28.14
CA CYS A 33 -3.24 2.73 29.20
C CYS A 33 -2.32 2.75 30.44
N PRO A 34 -2.71 3.43 31.53
CA PRO A 34 -1.88 3.52 32.74
C PRO A 34 -1.73 2.17 33.45
N LEU A 35 -2.72 1.28 33.35
CA LEU A 35 -2.65 -0.07 33.94
C LEU A 35 -1.52 -0.89 33.30
N CYS A 36 -1.41 -0.87 31.97
CA CYS A 36 -0.35 -1.58 31.27
C CYS A 36 1.04 -0.94 31.48
N SER A 37 1.10 0.36 31.71
CA SER A 37 2.34 1.03 32.12
C SER A 37 2.79 0.59 33.51
N ALA A 38 1.86 0.49 34.47
CA ALA A 38 2.17 0.03 35.82
C ALA A 38 2.69 -1.42 35.83
N THR A 39 2.02 -2.33 35.10
CA THR A 39 2.48 -3.72 35.00
C THR A 39 3.85 -3.84 34.32
N GLN A 40 4.15 -2.99 33.33
CA GLN A 40 5.48 -2.95 32.73
C GLN A 40 6.56 -2.59 33.76
N GLU A 41 6.31 -1.59 34.61
CA GLU A 41 7.25 -1.20 35.65
C GLU A 41 7.42 -2.31 36.71
N GLU A 42 6.35 -2.98 37.12
CA GLU A 42 6.43 -4.13 38.04
C GLU A 42 7.35 -5.23 37.49
N TYR A 43 7.18 -5.60 36.22
CA TYR A 43 8.08 -6.58 35.60
C TYR A 43 9.53 -6.11 35.53
N LYS A 44 9.78 -4.83 35.25
CA LYS A 44 11.15 -4.27 35.27
C LYS A 44 11.77 -4.34 36.66
N VAL A 45 11.00 -4.05 37.71
CA VAL A 45 11.47 -4.15 39.10
C VAL A 45 11.84 -5.60 39.45
N ILE A 46 11.00 -6.57 39.07
CA ILE A 46 11.28 -7.99 39.24
C ILE A 46 12.59 -8.36 38.53
N LEU A 47 12.74 -8.03 37.25
CA LEU A 47 13.94 -8.36 36.47
C LEU A 47 15.20 -7.70 37.03
N ASN A 48 15.12 -6.45 37.48
CA ASN A 48 16.26 -5.76 38.10
C ASN A 48 16.65 -6.37 39.45
N THR A 49 15.69 -6.93 40.18
CA THR A 49 15.94 -7.63 41.45
C THR A 49 16.61 -8.99 41.21
N LEU A 50 16.21 -9.69 40.14
CA LEU A 50 16.81 -10.97 39.74
C LEU A 50 18.19 -10.80 39.09
N LYS A 51 18.52 -9.61 38.59
CA LYS A 51 19.79 -9.35 37.93
C LYS A 51 20.93 -9.46 38.93
N GLU A 52 21.80 -10.43 38.71
CA GLU A 52 23.03 -10.59 39.47
C GLU A 52 23.84 -9.28 39.38
N LYS A 53 24.13 -8.70 40.54
CA LYS A 53 24.77 -7.38 40.63
C LYS A 53 26.29 -7.48 40.50
N ASP A 54 26.84 -8.63 40.82
CA ASP A 54 28.28 -8.89 40.76
C ASP A 54 28.64 -9.43 39.39
N PHE A 55 28.88 -8.49 38.46
CA PHE A 55 29.54 -8.84 37.22
C PHE A 55 31.03 -9.06 37.50
N PRO A 56 31.61 -10.21 37.14
CA PRO A 56 33.05 -10.42 37.27
C PRO A 56 33.79 -9.36 36.45
N GLU A 57 34.95 -8.92 36.96
CA GLU A 57 35.75 -7.91 36.29
C GLU A 57 36.05 -8.36 34.85
N PRO A 58 35.80 -7.50 33.84
CA PRO A 58 36.04 -7.86 32.45
C PRO A 58 37.53 -8.16 32.24
N LYS A 59 37.83 -9.11 31.35
CA LYS A 59 39.21 -9.45 30.99
C LYS A 59 40.00 -8.18 30.58
N PRO A 60 41.32 -8.12 30.84
CA PRO A 60 42.14 -7.00 30.40
C PRO A 60 41.99 -6.80 28.88
N TYR A 61 42.00 -5.53 28.47
CA TYR A 61 41.80 -5.10 27.07
C TYR A 61 40.47 -5.54 26.44
N PHE A 62 39.44 -5.90 27.23
CA PHE A 62 38.11 -6.19 26.70
C PHE A 62 37.52 -4.98 25.97
N GLU A 63 37.60 -3.80 26.58
CA GLU A 63 37.10 -2.54 26.01
C GLU A 63 37.76 -2.19 24.68
N GLU A 64 39.08 -2.40 24.57
CA GLU A 64 39.82 -2.12 23.34
C GLU A 64 39.42 -3.10 22.22
N ARG A 65 39.31 -4.40 22.54
CA ARG A 65 38.84 -5.41 21.58
C ARG A 65 37.39 -5.17 21.16
N LEU A 66 36.54 -4.73 22.10
CA LEU A 66 35.15 -4.39 21.82
C LEU A 66 35.05 -3.17 20.89
N LYS A 67 35.78 -2.10 21.19
CA LYS A 67 35.83 -0.89 20.37
C LYS A 67 36.37 -1.19 18.98
N ALA A 68 37.42 -2.01 18.86
CA ALA A 68 37.96 -2.44 17.57
C ALA A 68 36.89 -3.19 16.75
N LYS A 69 36.24 -4.20 17.34
CA LYS A 69 35.17 -4.96 16.66
C LYS A 69 33.95 -4.11 16.29
N LEU A 70 33.58 -3.14 17.13
CA LEU A 70 32.46 -2.24 16.84
C LEU A 70 32.81 -1.27 15.70
N LYS A 71 34.05 -0.79 15.64
CA LYS A 71 34.54 0.06 14.55
C LYS A 71 34.60 -0.72 13.23
N GLU A 72 35.07 -1.97 13.25
CA GLU A 72 35.06 -2.86 12.09
C GLU A 72 33.64 -3.08 11.54
N ARG A 73 32.67 -3.41 12.41
CA ARG A 73 31.26 -3.57 11.98
C ARG A 73 30.64 -2.27 11.43
N LYS A 74 31.03 -1.10 11.95
CA LYS A 74 30.55 0.19 11.43
C LYS A 74 31.21 0.58 10.11
N ALA A 75 32.46 0.17 9.90
CA ALA A 75 33.22 0.45 8.68
C ALA A 75 32.81 -0.46 7.51
N SER A 76 32.22 -1.63 7.79
CA SER A 76 31.81 -2.61 6.76
C SER A 76 30.49 -2.32 6.07
N GLU A 77 29.89 -1.13 6.26
CA GLU A 77 28.63 -0.73 5.60
C GLU A 77 28.93 0.23 4.42
N PRO A 78 29.34 -0.28 3.24
CA PRO A 78 29.54 0.56 2.04
C PRO A 78 28.28 1.33 1.66
N TRP A 79 27.12 0.85 2.11
CA TRP A 79 25.81 1.49 1.99
C TRP A 79 25.77 2.92 2.57
N THR A 80 26.48 3.19 3.67
CA THR A 80 26.51 4.55 4.27
C THR A 80 27.28 5.54 3.41
N VAL A 81 28.34 5.07 2.74
CA VAL A 81 29.15 5.87 1.82
C VAL A 81 28.36 6.15 0.54
N TRP A 82 27.72 5.12 -0.02
CA TRP A 82 26.81 5.25 -1.17
C TRP A 82 25.63 6.19 -0.90
N LYS A 83 24.99 6.08 0.28
CA LYS A 83 23.89 6.97 0.68
C LYS A 83 24.35 8.43 0.77
N ARG A 84 25.56 8.67 1.29
CA ARG A 84 26.11 10.03 1.42
C ARG A 84 26.47 10.65 0.06
N TRP A 85 26.97 9.85 -0.88
CA TRP A 85 27.22 10.30 -2.25
C TRP A 85 25.93 10.52 -3.02
N GLY A 86 24.95 9.62 -2.91
CA GLY A 86 23.63 9.77 -3.53
C GLY A 86 22.91 11.05 -3.11
N ILE A 87 22.90 11.39 -1.81
CA ILE A 87 22.27 12.64 -1.34
C ILE A 87 22.96 13.89 -1.90
N ARG A 88 24.27 13.82 -2.13
CA ARG A 88 25.06 14.94 -2.67
C ARG A 88 24.85 15.14 -4.18
N THR A 89 24.58 14.06 -4.92
CA THR A 89 24.41 14.10 -6.38
C THR A 89 22.99 14.41 -6.83
N ILE A 90 21.98 14.20 -5.98
CA ILE A 90 20.57 14.57 -6.25
C ILE A 90 20.39 16.03 -6.70
N PRO A 91 20.88 17.07 -5.97
CA PRO A 91 20.67 18.45 -6.38
C PRO A 91 21.43 18.81 -7.66
N VAL A 92 22.63 18.23 -7.87
CA VAL A 92 23.43 18.46 -9.08
C VAL A 92 22.74 17.86 -10.30
N SER A 93 22.23 16.63 -10.18
CA SER A 93 21.48 15.97 -11.25
C SER A 93 20.20 16.71 -11.60
N LEU A 94 19.46 17.23 -10.62
CA LEU A 94 18.25 18.03 -10.86
C LEU A 94 18.55 19.29 -11.67
N VAL A 95 19.58 20.05 -11.28
CA VAL A 95 19.98 21.28 -11.99
C VAL A 95 20.45 20.96 -13.41
N LEU A 96 21.17 19.85 -13.60
CA LEU A 96 21.62 19.41 -14.92
C LEU A 96 20.45 19.03 -15.83
N ILE A 97 19.45 18.30 -15.32
CA ILE A 97 18.24 17.93 -16.07
C ILE A 97 17.45 19.18 -16.44
N LEU A 98 17.31 20.15 -15.53
CA LEU A 98 16.61 21.41 -15.80
C LEU A 98 17.34 22.24 -16.86
N LEU A 99 18.67 22.36 -16.77
CA LEU A 99 19.48 23.04 -17.79
C LEU A 99 19.39 22.34 -19.14
N PHE A 100 19.47 21.01 -19.16
CA PHE A 100 19.40 20.22 -20.38
C PHE A 100 18.01 20.30 -21.02
N GLY A 101 16.95 20.19 -20.21
CA GLY A 101 15.57 20.39 -20.66
C GLY A 101 15.32 21.81 -21.19
N ALA A 102 15.82 22.84 -20.50
CA ALA A 102 15.74 24.21 -20.97
C ALA A 102 16.54 24.43 -22.27
N ALA A 103 17.72 23.83 -22.38
CA ALA A 103 18.51 23.88 -23.61
C ALA A 103 17.78 23.19 -24.78
N ILE A 104 17.18 22.02 -24.56
CA ILE A 104 16.36 21.34 -25.58
C ILE A 104 15.17 22.23 -25.97
N LEU A 105 14.48 22.84 -25.02
CA LEU A 105 13.31 23.68 -25.28
C LEU A 105 13.67 24.99 -26.02
N LEU A 106 14.87 25.52 -25.81
CA LEU A 106 15.39 26.70 -26.50
C LEU A 106 15.98 26.36 -27.88
N LEU A 107 16.54 25.16 -28.07
CA LEU A 107 17.11 24.72 -29.34
C LEU A 107 16.09 24.02 -30.24
N SER A 108 14.96 23.54 -29.71
CA SER A 108 13.85 23.03 -30.51
C SER A 108 13.11 24.21 -31.12
N PRO A 109 13.13 24.39 -32.46
CA PRO A 109 12.15 25.24 -33.11
C PRO A 109 10.76 24.70 -32.77
N GLN A 110 9.88 25.59 -32.35
CA GLN A 110 8.50 25.31 -31.97
C GLN A 110 7.75 24.66 -33.15
N GLU A 111 7.77 23.33 -33.25
CA GLU A 111 6.86 22.55 -34.08
C GLU A 111 5.48 22.55 -33.43
N GLY A 112 4.83 23.72 -33.42
CA GLY A 112 3.42 23.87 -33.08
C GLY A 112 2.49 23.32 -34.18
N ALA A 113 2.81 22.16 -34.77
CA ALA A 113 2.11 21.66 -35.96
C ALA A 113 1.96 20.13 -36.04
N GLU A 114 2.13 19.38 -34.95
CA GLU A 114 1.93 17.91 -34.93
C GLU A 114 0.68 17.49 -34.13
N LEU A 115 -0.34 18.36 -34.04
CA LEU A 115 -1.67 18.00 -33.52
C LEU A 115 -2.78 18.12 -34.58
N SER A 116 -2.49 18.63 -35.79
CA SER A 116 -3.50 18.86 -36.81
C SER A 116 -3.77 17.65 -37.71
N GLN A 117 -2.82 16.71 -37.82
CA GLN A 117 -2.91 15.64 -38.83
C GLN A 117 -3.73 14.43 -38.33
N SER A 118 -3.65 14.11 -37.04
CA SER A 118 -4.48 13.08 -36.42
C SER A 118 -5.93 13.54 -36.22
N GLU A 119 -6.17 14.83 -35.98
CA GLU A 119 -7.53 15.39 -35.83
C GLU A 119 -8.27 15.51 -37.18
N ALA A 120 -7.55 15.73 -38.28
CA ALA A 120 -8.14 15.78 -39.63
C ALA A 120 -8.58 14.39 -40.13
N LEU A 121 -7.84 13.33 -39.79
CA LEU A 121 -8.21 11.96 -40.16
C LEU A 121 -9.43 11.43 -39.38
N LEU A 122 -9.64 11.90 -38.14
CA LEU A 122 -10.79 11.50 -37.32
C LEU A 122 -12.12 12.14 -37.76
N ARG A 123 -12.08 13.28 -38.47
CA ARG A 123 -13.29 13.92 -39.02
C ARG A 123 -13.81 13.30 -40.31
N ASP A 124 -12.97 12.59 -41.06
CA ASP A 124 -13.34 12.03 -42.37
C ASP A 124 -13.91 10.60 -42.26
N LEU A 125 -13.66 9.92 -41.12
CA LEU A 125 -14.25 8.62 -40.81
C LEU A 125 -15.30 8.76 -39.70
N ASP A 126 -16.37 9.55 -39.91
CA ASP A 126 -17.56 9.50 -39.07
C ASP A 126 -18.35 8.22 -39.42
N PRO A 127 -18.12 7.06 -38.76
CA PRO A 127 -18.73 5.78 -39.13
C PRO A 127 -20.15 5.67 -38.55
N LEU A 128 -20.57 6.69 -37.80
CA LEU A 128 -21.81 6.72 -37.04
C LEU A 128 -23.03 6.96 -37.93
N GLU A 129 -22.87 7.53 -39.13
CA GLU A 129 -23.98 7.68 -40.07
C GLU A 129 -24.42 6.31 -40.61
N GLU A 130 -23.49 5.43 -40.99
CA GLU A 130 -23.79 4.08 -41.48
C GLU A 130 -24.36 3.17 -40.39
N THR A 131 -23.91 3.30 -39.14
CA THR A 131 -24.45 2.49 -38.02
C THR A 131 -25.83 2.96 -37.55
N SER A 132 -26.18 4.23 -37.74
CA SER A 132 -27.48 4.77 -37.34
C SER A 132 -28.64 4.13 -38.11
N ALA A 133 -28.41 3.77 -39.38
CA ALA A 133 -29.38 3.04 -40.20
C ALA A 133 -29.58 1.57 -39.75
N LEU A 134 -28.60 0.99 -39.03
CA LEU A 134 -28.73 -0.34 -38.43
C LEU A 134 -29.44 -0.32 -37.08
N LEU A 135 -29.29 0.75 -36.29
CA LEU A 135 -29.99 0.89 -35.00
C LEU A 135 -31.48 1.20 -35.14
N ASP A 136 -31.92 1.88 -36.21
CA ASP A 136 -33.35 2.19 -36.41
C ASP A 136 -34.20 0.92 -36.67
N ARG A 137 -33.55 -0.23 -36.95
CA ARG A 137 -34.19 -1.54 -37.13
C ARG A 137 -34.60 -2.23 -35.81
N GLU A 138 -34.13 -1.76 -34.65
CA GLU A 138 -34.52 -2.32 -33.34
C GLU A 138 -35.98 -2.02 -32.96
N SER A 139 -36.58 -0.94 -33.49
CA SER A 139 -37.98 -0.59 -33.20
C SER A 139 -39.01 -1.62 -33.72
N PHE A 140 -38.63 -2.46 -34.68
CA PHE A 140 -39.50 -3.51 -35.23
C PHE A 140 -39.48 -4.81 -34.42
N VAL A 141 -38.48 -5.00 -33.55
CA VAL A 141 -38.34 -6.21 -32.74
C VAL A 141 -39.30 -6.17 -31.54
N ASP A 142 -39.51 -5.00 -30.94
CA ASP A 142 -40.38 -4.83 -29.76
C ASP A 142 -41.82 -5.34 -29.99
N LYS A 143 -42.41 -5.02 -31.16
CA LYS A 143 -43.77 -5.48 -31.50
C LYS A 143 -43.88 -6.98 -31.74
N ASN A 144 -42.86 -7.59 -32.33
CA ASN A 144 -42.85 -9.05 -32.54
C ASN A 144 -42.53 -9.81 -31.24
N MET A 145 -41.78 -9.18 -30.33
CA MET A 145 -41.49 -9.76 -29.02
C MET A 145 -42.73 -9.78 -28.12
N GLU A 146 -43.57 -8.74 -28.17
CA GLU A 146 -44.86 -8.68 -27.47
C GLU A 146 -45.83 -9.80 -27.91
N LEU A 147 -45.81 -10.18 -29.19
CA LEU A 147 -46.64 -11.27 -29.74
C LEU A 147 -46.20 -12.67 -29.29
N ILE A 148 -44.91 -12.89 -29.02
CA ILE A 148 -44.41 -14.18 -28.54
C ILE A 148 -44.82 -14.40 -27.07
N PHE A 149 -44.73 -13.37 -26.24
CA PHE A 149 -45.06 -13.47 -24.81
C PHE A 149 -46.56 -13.53 -24.53
N THR A 150 -47.40 -12.88 -25.35
CA THR A 150 -48.88 -12.97 -25.21
C THR A 150 -49.45 -14.30 -25.70
N ALA A 151 -48.77 -15.01 -26.61
CA ALA A 151 -49.18 -16.35 -27.04
C ALA A 151 -48.95 -17.42 -25.96
N GLU A 152 -47.96 -17.24 -25.08
CA GLU A 152 -47.64 -18.19 -24.02
C GLU A 152 -48.54 -18.03 -22.78
N GLU A 153 -49.00 -16.81 -22.48
CA GLU A 153 -49.89 -16.56 -21.35
C GLU A 153 -51.34 -17.05 -21.59
N ASN A 154 -51.82 -17.05 -22.84
CA ASN A 154 -53.14 -17.57 -23.19
C ASN A 154 -53.22 -19.11 -23.23
N ASN A 155 -52.10 -19.83 -23.25
CA ASN A 155 -52.09 -21.31 -23.28
C ASN A 155 -51.97 -21.95 -21.89
N ASN A 156 -51.55 -21.18 -20.87
CA ASN A 156 -51.43 -21.68 -19.48
C ASN A 156 -52.66 -21.39 -18.59
N GLY A 157 -53.70 -20.75 -19.12
CA GLY A 157 -54.93 -20.41 -18.39
C GLY A 157 -55.99 -21.53 -18.29
N SER A 158 -55.75 -22.74 -18.80
CA SER A 158 -56.76 -23.81 -18.80
C SER A 158 -56.39 -25.08 -18.01
N ASN A 159 -55.27 -25.13 -17.29
CA ASN A 159 -54.93 -26.32 -16.50
C ASN A 159 -54.23 -25.98 -15.18
N ASN A 160 -55.03 -25.79 -14.13
CA ASN A 160 -54.94 -26.60 -12.90
C ASN A 160 -55.65 -25.89 -11.75
N ASP A 161 -56.91 -26.25 -11.60
CA ASP A 161 -57.70 -26.02 -10.42
C ASP A 161 -57.19 -26.92 -9.27
N THR A 162 -57.19 -26.37 -8.07
CA THR A 162 -57.12 -27.06 -6.76
C THR A 162 -55.81 -27.75 -6.34
N ARG A 163 -55.05 -27.10 -5.43
CA ARG A 163 -54.65 -27.74 -4.16
C ARG A 163 -54.33 -26.71 -3.06
N ARG A 164 -55.27 -26.67 -2.14
CA ARG A 164 -55.32 -26.01 -0.84
C ARG A 164 -54.23 -26.55 0.11
N TYR A 165 -53.46 -25.67 0.77
CA TYR A 165 -52.90 -25.95 2.10
C TYR A 165 -52.76 -24.64 2.91
N GLN A 166 -53.24 -24.73 4.15
CA GLN A 166 -53.15 -23.82 5.28
C GLN A 166 -52.93 -24.76 6.49
N PRO A 167 -52.35 -24.35 7.63
CA PRO A 167 -51.50 -23.19 7.93
C PRO A 167 -50.00 -23.55 8.04
#